data_AF-A0A8T5NBX6-F1
#
_entry.id   AF-A0A8T5NBX6-F1
#
_cell.length_a   1.000
_cell.length_b   1.000
_cell.length_c   1.000
_cell.angle_alpha   90.00
_cell.angle_beta   90.00
_cell.angle_gamma   90.00
#
_symmetry.space_group_name_H-M   'P 1'
#
loop_
_entity.id
_entity.type
_entity.pdbx_description
1 polymer ?
#
loop_
_entity_poly.entity_id
_entity_poly.type
_entity_poly.pdbx_seq_one_letter_code
_entity_poly.pdbx_strand_id
1 'polypeptide(L)'
;MNLLDNEYAYVKRYRQIVDVMIRHGFGYLVERFGLRPVRSLRERLFGPRLKPEHLLAISEAERLRHALEELGVTFIKFGQILSTRHDLVPDEFIKELATLQ
;
A
#
# COMPACT_ATOMS: atom_id res chain seq x y z
N MET A 1 -10.47 -14.03 -26.18
CA MET A 1 -9.95 -13.45 -24.93
C MET A 1 -9.36 -14.62 -24.14
N ASN A 2 -8.04 -14.82 -24.18
CA ASN A 2 -7.44 -16.06 -23.68
C ASN A 2 -7.43 -16.03 -22.15
N LEU A 3 -7.76 -17.16 -21.51
CA LEU A 3 -7.76 -17.32 -20.05
C LEU A 3 -6.42 -16.88 -19.41
N LEU A 4 -5.32 -17.03 -20.15
CA LEU A 4 -3.98 -16.62 -19.74
C LEU A 4 -3.83 -15.09 -19.63
N ASP A 5 -4.47 -14.30 -20.50
CA ASP A 5 -4.33 -12.83 -20.50
C ASP A 5 -4.85 -12.21 -19.19
N ASN A 6 -5.89 -12.82 -18.63
CA ASN A 6 -6.50 -12.38 -17.38
C ASN A 6 -5.61 -12.71 -16.17
N GLU A 7 -5.04 -13.92 -16.13
CA GLU A 7 -4.08 -14.31 -15.09
C GLU A 7 -2.84 -13.39 -15.07
N TYR A 8 -2.32 -13.02 -16.25
CA TYR A 8 -1.23 -12.04 -16.36
C TYR A 8 -1.61 -10.66 -15.81
N ALA A 9 -2.82 -10.19 -16.08
CA ALA A 9 -3.31 -8.90 -15.59
C ALA A 9 -3.42 -8.87 -14.05
N TYR A 10 -3.93 -9.95 -13.44
CA TYR A 10 -4.01 -10.07 -11.98
C TYR A 10 -2.63 -10.07 -11.33
N VAL A 11 -1.67 -10.83 -11.87
CA VAL A 11 -0.31 -10.88 -11.36
C VAL A 11 0.38 -9.51 -11.48
N LYS A 12 0.19 -8.82 -12.60
CA LYS A 12 0.72 -7.46 -12.81
C LYS A 12 0.14 -6.49 -11.78
N ARG A 13 -1.18 -6.51 -11.58
CA ARG A 13 -1.85 -5.64 -10.60
C ARG A 13 -1.42 -5.96 -9.18
N TYR A 14 -1.33 -7.23 -8.82
CA TYR A 14 -0.83 -7.67 -7.52
C TYR A 14 0.57 -7.12 -7.24
N ARG A 15 1.51 -7.27 -8.19
CA ARG A 15 2.87 -6.71 -8.04
C ARG A 15 2.86 -5.21 -7.86
N GLN A 16 2.00 -4.48 -8.59
CA GLN A 16 1.85 -3.04 -8.41
C GLN A 16 1.38 -2.70 -6.99
N ILE A 17 0.39 -3.43 -6.46
CA ILE A 17 -0.13 -3.18 -5.12
C ILE A 17 0.98 -3.34 -4.08
N VAL A 18 1.71 -4.46 -4.14
CA VAL A 18 2.81 -4.73 -3.20
C VAL A 18 3.92 -3.69 -3.35
N ASP A 19 4.23 -3.23 -4.56
CA ASP A 19 5.25 -2.20 -4.82
C ASP A 19 4.93 -0.85 -4.17
N VAL A 20 3.68 -0.39 -4.32
CA VAL A 20 3.22 0.86 -3.71
C VAL A 20 3.29 0.76 -2.19
N MET A 21 2.76 -0.32 -1.60
CA MET A 21 2.80 -0.52 -0.15
C MET A 21 4.23 -0.42 0.41
N ILE A 22 5.20 -0.99 -0.31
CA ILE A 22 6.60 -0.98 0.10
C ILE A 22 7.23 0.41 0.01
N ARG A 23 6.95 1.15 -1.05
CA ARG A 23 7.43 2.53 -1.20
C ARG A 23 6.93 3.47 -0.11
N HIS A 24 5.73 3.22 0.40
CA HIS A 24 5.13 4.00 1.49
C HIS A 24 5.46 3.44 2.88
N GLY A 25 6.41 2.51 2.99
CA GLY A 25 6.94 2.03 4.28
C GLY A 25 6.20 0.85 4.90
N PHE A 26 5.24 0.24 4.22
CA PHE A 26 4.48 -0.94 4.70
C PHE A 26 5.12 -2.28 4.32
N GLY A 27 6.45 -2.30 4.12
CA GLY A 27 7.18 -3.51 3.79
C GLY A 27 7.07 -4.62 4.84
N TYR A 28 6.99 -4.24 6.11
CA TYR A 28 6.81 -5.17 7.22
C TYR A 28 5.45 -5.89 7.16
N LEU A 29 4.39 -5.25 6.67
CA LEU A 29 3.09 -5.90 6.48
C LEU A 29 3.17 -6.95 5.37
N VAL A 30 3.83 -6.62 4.27
CA VAL A 30 4.03 -7.56 3.15
C VAL A 30 4.73 -8.84 3.63
N GLU A 31 5.77 -8.70 4.46
CA GLU A 31 6.46 -9.82 5.07
C GLU A 31 5.55 -10.61 6.02
N ARG A 32 4.83 -9.93 6.91
CA ARG A 32 3.91 -10.56 7.88
C ARG A 32 2.83 -11.40 7.21
N PHE A 33 2.33 -10.95 6.05
CA PHE A 33 1.29 -11.67 5.30
C PHE A 33 1.84 -12.79 4.39
N GLY A 34 3.16 -13.07 4.43
CA GLY A 34 3.77 -14.13 3.60
C GLY A 34 3.73 -13.84 2.10
N LEU A 35 3.51 -12.57 1.73
CA LEU A 35 3.41 -12.14 0.34
C LEU A 35 4.83 -12.11 -0.24
N ARG A 36 5.27 -13.22 -0.86
CA ARG A 36 6.62 -13.32 -1.42
C ARG A 36 6.86 -12.18 -2.41
N PRO A 37 7.74 -11.21 -2.08
CA PRO A 37 8.07 -10.14 -3.00
C PRO A 37 8.82 -10.73 -4.19
N VAL A 38 8.61 -10.19 -5.39
CA VAL A 38 9.55 -10.45 -6.49
C VAL A 38 10.96 -9.98 -6.11
N ARG A 39 12.00 -10.60 -6.67
CA ARG A 39 13.40 -10.32 -6.29
C ARG A 39 13.75 -8.82 -6.30
N SER A 40 13.29 -8.09 -7.31
CA SER A 40 13.46 -6.63 -7.42
C SER A 40 12.78 -5.86 -6.29
N LEU A 41 11.68 -6.39 -5.76
CA LEU A 41 10.93 -5.80 -4.66
C LEU A 41 11.57 -6.08 -3.30
N ARG A 42 12.21 -7.26 -3.14
CA ARG A 42 13.05 -7.58 -1.98
C ARG A 42 14.23 -6.60 -1.85
N GLU A 43 14.85 -6.24 -2.95
CA GLU A 43 15.93 -5.23 -2.96
C GLU A 43 15.41 -3.82 -2.61
N ARG A 44 14.13 -3.52 -2.82
CA ARG A 44 13.52 -2.24 -2.39
C ARG A 44 13.10 -2.26 -0.93
N LEU A 45 12.63 -3.40 -0.44
CA LEU A 45 12.31 -3.64 0.98
C LEU A 45 13.53 -3.48 1.89
N PHE A 46 14.65 -4.06 1.48
CA PHE A 46 15.85 -4.20 2.32
C PHE A 46 17.08 -3.46 1.78
N GLY A 47 16.93 -2.71 0.67
CA GLY A 47 18.02 -1.94 0.08
C GLY A 47 18.04 -0.49 0.56
N PRO A 48 19.18 0.20 0.43
CA PRO A 48 19.42 1.55 0.94
C PRO A 48 18.65 2.67 0.20
N ARG A 49 17.64 2.33 -0.63
CA ARG A 49 16.91 3.27 -1.50
C ARG A 49 15.61 3.81 -0.90
N LEU A 50 15.14 3.27 0.22
CA LEU A 50 14.11 3.94 1.00
C LEU A 50 14.78 5.12 1.71
N LYS A 51 14.82 6.29 1.06
CA LYS A 51 15.30 7.52 1.68
C LYS A 51 14.46 7.78 2.94
N PRO A 52 15.00 7.56 4.15
CA PRO A 52 14.20 7.57 5.38
C PRO A 52 13.64 8.96 5.68
N GLU A 53 14.36 9.99 5.24
CA GLU A 53 14.09 11.41 5.45
C GLU A 53 12.63 11.83 5.14
N HIS A 54 12.05 11.41 4.02
CA HIS A 54 10.66 11.75 3.70
C HIS A 54 9.63 10.87 4.45
N LEU A 55 9.96 9.61 4.75
CA LEU A 55 9.05 8.71 5.47
C LEU A 55 9.01 9.02 6.97
N LEU A 56 10.11 9.52 7.54
CA LEU A 56 10.20 9.99 8.92
C LEU A 56 9.50 11.35 9.10
N ALA A 57 9.30 12.12 8.02
CA ALA A 57 8.65 13.42 8.06
C ALA A 57 7.13 13.36 8.18
N ILE A 58 6.50 12.23 7.82
CA ILE A 58 5.04 12.05 7.80
C ILE A 58 4.62 10.81 8.58
N SER A 59 3.40 10.86 9.15
CA SER A 59 2.87 9.79 10.01
C SER A 59 2.58 8.49 9.25
N GLU A 60 2.45 7.36 9.95
CA GLU A 60 2.03 6.09 9.33
C GLU A 60 0.66 6.20 8.65
N ALA A 61 -0.28 6.90 9.28
CA ALA A 61 -1.61 7.15 8.74
C ALA A 61 -1.56 7.93 7.41
N GLU A 62 -0.71 8.97 7.34
CA GLU A 62 -0.54 9.78 6.15
C GLU A 62 0.14 8.99 5.02
N ARG A 63 1.12 8.15 5.35
CA ARG A 63 1.71 7.21 4.38
C ARG A 63 0.69 6.23 3.83
N LEU A 64 -0.24 5.75 4.66
CA LEU A 64 -1.31 4.87 4.18
C LEU A 64 -2.23 5.62 3.23
N ARG A 65 -2.62 6.86 3.56
CA ARG A 65 -3.42 7.71 2.67
C ARG A 65 -2.76 7.87 1.30
N HIS A 66 -1.49 8.27 1.25
CA HIS A 66 -0.74 8.39 0.00
C HIS A 66 -0.62 7.08 -0.77
N ALA A 67 -0.44 5.94 -0.08
CA ALA A 67 -0.43 4.64 -0.73
C ALA A 67 -1.77 4.32 -1.40
N LEU A 68 -2.89 4.59 -0.74
CA LEU A 68 -4.22 4.31 -1.28
C LEU A 68 -4.57 5.25 -2.45
N GLU A 69 -4.20 6.53 -2.38
CA GLU A 69 -4.31 7.49 -3.50
C GLU A 69 -3.54 7.00 -4.73
N GLU A 70 -2.29 6.58 -4.54
CA GLU A 70 -1.45 6.09 -5.62
C GLU A 70 -2.00 4.78 -6.23
N LEU A 71 -2.63 3.92 -5.42
CA LEU A 71 -3.29 2.70 -5.90
C LEU A 71 -4.57 2.99 -6.70
N GLY A 72 -5.13 4.20 -6.57
CA GLY A 72 -6.23 4.71 -7.37
C GLY A 72 -7.62 4.46 -6.78
N VAL A 73 -8.66 4.77 -7.58
CA VAL A 73 -10.05 4.92 -7.15
C VAL A 73 -10.62 3.76 -6.30
N THR A 74 -10.24 2.51 -6.62
CA THR A 74 -10.71 1.35 -5.84
C THR A 74 -10.19 1.39 -4.40
N PHE A 75 -8.94 1.79 -4.21
CA PHE A 75 -8.30 1.87 -2.90
C PHE A 75 -8.68 3.14 -2.14
N ILE A 76 -8.95 4.24 -2.84
CA ILE A 76 -9.59 5.43 -2.27
C ILE A 76 -10.93 5.06 -1.62
N LYS A 77 -11.82 4.38 -2.36
CA LYS A 77 -13.11 3.94 -1.83
C LYS A 77 -12.96 2.96 -0.66
N PHE A 78 -11.99 2.06 -0.74
CA PHE A 78 -11.67 1.15 0.36
C PHE A 78 -11.26 1.92 1.62
N GLY A 79 -10.37 2.91 1.49
CA GLY A 79 -9.96 3.75 2.61
C GLY A 79 -11.10 4.56 3.21
N GLN A 80 -11.99 5.12 2.37
CA GLN A 80 -13.20 5.82 2.82
C GLN A 80 -14.17 4.91 3.58
N ILE A 81 -14.32 3.64 3.17
CA ILE A 81 -15.10 2.67 3.95
C ILE A 81 -14.40 2.38 5.28
N LEU A 82 -13.08 2.18 5.26
CA LEU A 82 -12.29 1.89 6.45
C LEU A 82 -12.31 3.05 7.46
N SER A 83 -12.35 4.31 6.99
CA SER A 83 -12.44 5.49 7.86
C SER A 83 -13.74 5.57 8.65
N THR A 84 -14.78 4.83 8.25
CA THR A 84 -16.04 4.74 9.02
C THR A 84 -16.01 3.67 10.11
N ARG A 85 -14.93 2.87 10.19
CA ARG A 85 -14.79 1.70 11.07
C ARG A 85 -13.81 1.97 12.21
N HIS A 86 -14.26 2.76 13.19
CA HIS A 86 -13.50 3.05 14.42
C HIS A 86 -13.11 1.80 15.23
N ASP A 87 -13.78 0.68 15.01
CA ASP A 87 -13.47 -0.61 15.63
C ASP A 87 -12.28 -1.33 14.97
N LEU A 88 -11.86 -0.92 13.76
CA LEU A 88 -10.83 -1.60 12.98
C LEU A 88 -9.52 -0.82 12.89
N VAL A 89 -9.56 0.51 12.97
CA VAL A 89 -8.41 1.38 12.79
C VAL A 89 -8.33 2.47 13.87
N PRO A 90 -7.13 2.85 14.33
CA PRO A 90 -6.96 3.96 15.26
C PRO A 90 -7.43 5.31 14.68
N ASP A 91 -7.75 6.26 15.57
CA ASP A 91 -8.31 7.56 15.18
C ASP A 91 -7.38 8.37 14.26
N GLU A 92 -6.05 8.24 14.38
CA GLU A 92 -5.12 8.91 13.48
C GLU A 92 -5.25 8.44 12.03
N PHE A 93 -5.54 7.15 11.82
CA PHE A 93 -5.80 6.60 10.49
C PHE A 93 -7.15 7.08 9.97
N ILE A 94 -8.16 7.17 10.82
CA ILE A 94 -9.48 7.65 10.42
C ILE A 94 -9.42 9.08 9.89
N LYS A 95 -8.69 9.95 10.59
CA LYS A 95 -8.51 11.36 10.18
C LYS A 95 -7.88 11.47 8.80
N GLU A 96 -6.83 10.70 8.53
CA GLU A 96 -6.18 10.70 7.21
C GLU A 96 -7.04 10.04 6.15
N LEU A 97 -7.61 8.86 6.41
CA LEU A 97 -8.41 8.13 5.42
C LEU A 97 -9.70 8.88 5.03
N ALA A 98 -10.25 9.71 5.92
CA ALA A 98 -11.40 10.55 5.62
C ALA A 98 -11.10 11.67 4.59
N THR A 99 -9.83 12.02 4.35
CA THR A 99 -9.43 13.08 3.41
C THR A 99 -9.08 12.57 2.00
N LEU A 100 -9.20 11.26 1.75
CA LEU A 100 -8.92 10.65 0.44
C LEU A 100 -9.77 11.25 -0.69
N GLN A 101 -9.12 11.61 -1.81
CA GLN A 101 -9.72 12.20 -3.01
C GLN A 101 -9.39 11.42 -4.29
#